data_AF-A0A3B9YC08-F1
#
_entry.id   AF-A0A3B9YC08-F1
#
_cell.length_a   1.000
_cell.length_b   1.000
_cell.length_c   1.000
_cell.angle_alpha   90.00
_cell.angle_beta   90.00
_cell.angle_gamma   90.00
#
_symmetry.space_group_name_H-M   'P 1'
#
loop_
_entity.id
_entity.type
_entity.pdbx_description
1 polymer ?
#
loop_
_entity_poly.entity_id
_entity_poly.type
_entity_poly.pdbx_seq_one_letter_code
_entity_poly.pdbx_strand_id
1 'polypeptide(L)'
;MNIGRILFFAIFLLSSTTLLATTTILNSVNFSQAFNQPVAGLQERLLATEYQQALIQLLQSYSAEEKMKNLSEGVGSLENDLLGLTTPAKYQDLHFKLITSLDRVKPGTAQAMQATRTSLESLIKDYSWLASTLSLFIINNFS
;
A
#
# COMPACT_ATOMS: atom_id res chain seq x y z
N MET A 1 -55.90 4.63 12.13
CA MET A 1 -55.88 5.98 12.73
C MET A 1 -54.66 6.04 13.65
N ASN A 2 -53.60 6.72 13.19
CA ASN A 2 -53.26 8.10 13.60
C ASN A 2 -52.82 8.08 15.08
N ILE A 3 -51.59 8.36 15.51
CA ILE A 3 -50.55 9.33 15.16
C ILE A 3 -49.34 8.84 16.00
N GLY A 4 -48.12 8.67 15.52
CA GLY A 4 -47.19 9.76 15.24
C GLY A 4 -45.79 9.25 15.58
N ARG A 5 -44.94 9.18 14.57
CA ARG A 5 -43.48 9.08 14.71
C ARG A 5 -42.94 10.41 15.27
N ILE A 6 -41.64 10.41 15.57
CA ILE A 6 -40.74 11.57 15.77
C ILE A 6 -40.97 12.35 17.11
N LEU A 7 -40.00 12.84 17.90
CA LEU A 7 -38.62 13.36 17.80
C LEU A 7 -37.97 13.29 19.20
N PHE A 8 -36.65 13.28 19.42
CA PHE A 8 -35.74 14.45 19.45
C PHE A 8 -34.29 13.92 19.46
N PHE A 9 -33.43 14.16 18.47
CA PHE A 9 -32.77 15.40 18.01
C PHE A 9 -31.38 15.64 18.63
N ALA A 10 -30.35 15.41 17.81
CA ALA A 10 -29.16 16.25 17.64
C ALA A 10 -28.68 15.95 16.19
N ILE A 11 -29.10 16.67 15.14
CA ILE A 11 -28.70 18.03 14.70
C ILE A 11 -27.19 18.24 14.95
N PHE A 12 -26.30 18.41 13.97
CA PHE A 12 -26.32 19.15 12.70
C PHE A 12 -25.35 18.43 11.70
N LEU A 13 -25.69 18.10 10.44
CA LEU A 13 -25.77 19.01 9.27
C LEU A 13 -24.47 19.85 9.16
N LEU A 14 -23.55 19.65 8.20
CA LEU A 14 -23.72 20.02 6.79
C LEU A 14 -22.43 19.73 5.99
N SER A 15 -22.61 19.01 4.87
CA SER A 15 -22.12 19.30 3.51
C SER A 15 -20.66 19.69 3.22
N SER A 16 -20.04 18.83 2.39
CA SER A 16 -19.35 19.13 1.12
C SER A 16 -18.05 19.97 1.08
N THR A 17 -17.04 19.29 0.49
CA THR A 17 -16.00 19.76 -0.45
C THR A 17 -14.85 20.64 0.06
N THR A 18 -13.69 19.97 0.15
CA THR A 18 -12.34 20.37 -0.31
C THR A 18 -11.94 21.85 -0.25
N LEU A 19 -10.87 22.14 0.49
CA LEU A 19 -9.76 22.96 -0.01
C LEU A 19 -8.43 22.44 0.54
N LEU A 20 -7.56 22.12 -0.42
CA LEU A 20 -6.12 21.92 -0.30
C LEU A 20 -5.50 23.12 0.44
N ALA A 21 -4.82 22.88 1.55
CA ALA A 21 -3.93 23.85 2.17
C ALA A 21 -2.70 23.12 2.72
N THR A 22 -1.61 23.29 1.99
CA THR A 22 -0.24 23.00 2.37
C THR A 22 0.06 23.61 3.74
N THR A 23 0.21 22.79 4.78
CA THR A 23 0.79 23.22 6.05
C THR A 23 1.71 22.12 6.60
N THR A 24 2.99 22.38 6.46
CA THR A 24 4.09 22.05 7.38
C THR A 24 3.76 21.03 8.47
N ILE A 25 4.14 19.76 8.26
CA ILE A 25 4.20 18.79 9.36
C ILE A 25 5.46 19.10 10.18
N LEU A 26 5.31 19.95 11.19
CA LEU A 26 6.23 20.07 12.31
C LEU A 26 5.55 19.42 13.53
N ASN A 27 5.43 18.09 13.48
CA ASN A 27 5.14 17.32 14.69
C ASN A 27 6.47 17.07 15.39
N SER A 28 6.72 17.85 16.43
CA SER A 28 7.72 17.54 17.45
C SER A 28 7.37 16.19 18.08
N VAL A 29 7.95 15.11 17.56
CA VAL A 29 7.91 13.80 18.19
C VAL A 29 8.60 13.92 19.54
N ASN A 30 7.89 13.57 20.62
CA ASN A 30 8.46 13.46 21.97
C ASN A 30 9.58 12.40 21.96
N PHE A 31 10.83 12.85 21.83
CA PHE A 31 12.04 12.01 21.81
C PHE A 31 12.47 11.47 23.18
N SER A 32 11.66 11.62 24.23
CA SER A 32 12.12 11.43 25.61
C SER A 32 11.73 10.08 26.25
N GLN A 33 11.11 9.13 25.52
CA GLN A 33 10.72 7.82 26.08
C GLN A 33 11.34 6.60 25.38
N ALA A 34 12.25 6.78 24.42
CA ALA A 34 12.79 5.67 23.62
C ALA A 34 14.12 5.06 24.13
N PHE A 35 14.74 5.62 25.18
CA PHE A 35 16.12 5.28 25.57
C PHE A 35 16.32 3.97 26.36
N ASN A 36 15.36 3.04 26.36
CA ASN A 36 15.50 1.71 26.99
C ASN A 36 15.24 0.55 26.03
N GLN A 37 15.37 0.76 24.71
CA GLN A 37 15.42 -0.35 23.75
C GLN A 37 16.84 -0.54 23.22
N PRO A 38 17.32 -1.80 23.07
CA PRO A 38 18.60 -2.05 22.43
C PRO A 38 18.60 -1.40 21.05
N VAL A 39 19.68 -0.71 20.70
CA VAL A 39 19.84 0.08 19.46
C VAL A 39 19.46 -0.72 18.21
N ALA A 40 19.67 -2.03 18.23
CA ALA A 40 19.24 -2.97 17.17
C ALA A 40 17.71 -2.95 16.92
N GLY A 41 16.89 -2.81 17.96
CA GLY A 41 15.43 -2.75 17.84
C GLY A 41 14.93 -1.44 17.27
N LEU A 42 15.65 -0.33 17.48
CA LEU A 42 15.33 0.97 16.86
C LEU A 42 15.69 0.97 15.37
N GLN A 43 16.86 0.43 15.03
CA GLN A 43 17.30 0.33 13.64
C GLN A 43 16.35 -0.54 12.79
N GLU A 44 15.93 -1.70 13.30
CA GLU A 44 14.99 -2.57 12.58
C GLU A 44 13.61 -1.91 12.38
N ARG A 45 13.16 -1.08 13.33
CA ARG A 45 11.91 -0.30 13.19
C ARG A 45 12.04 0.80 12.13
N LEU A 46 13.18 1.47 12.05
CA LEU A 46 13.44 2.48 11.03
C LEU A 46 13.46 1.83 9.64
N LEU A 47 14.21 0.73 9.46
CA LEU A 47 14.25 -0.04 8.21
C LEU A 47 12.86 -0.54 7.81
N ALA A 48 12.05 -1.01 8.77
CA ALA A 48 10.66 -1.38 8.53
C ALA A 48 9.82 -0.22 7.99
N THR A 49 9.98 0.97 8.56
CA THR A 49 9.23 2.17 8.13
C THR A 49 9.69 2.64 6.75
N GLU A 50 11.00 2.66 6.51
CA GLU A 50 11.60 3.03 5.22
C GLU A 50 11.15 2.07 4.11
N TYR A 51 11.20 0.76 4.36
CA TYR A 51 10.72 -0.25 3.41
C TYR A 51 9.24 -0.07 3.07
N GLN A 52 8.38 0.18 4.07
CA GLN A 52 6.95 0.43 3.85
C GLN A 52 6.71 1.63 2.94
N GLN A 53 7.40 2.74 3.22
CA GLN A 53 7.29 3.97 2.42
C GLN A 53 7.80 3.76 0.99
N ALA A 54 8.98 3.13 0.85
CA ALA A 54 9.56 2.83 -0.46
C ALA A 54 8.65 1.92 -1.29
N LEU A 55 8.09 0.87 -0.69
CA LEU A 55 7.19 -0.04 -1.37
C LEU A 55 5.90 0.66 -1.84
N ILE A 56 5.31 1.51 -0.99
CA ILE A 56 4.12 2.29 -1.36
C ILE A 56 4.42 3.19 -2.54
N GLN A 57 5.50 3.98 -2.47
CA GLN A 57 5.88 4.91 -3.53
C GLN A 57 6.15 4.17 -4.83
N LEU A 58 6.83 3.03 -4.74
CA LEU A 58 7.14 2.20 -5.90
C LEU A 58 5.87 1.73 -6.59
N LEU A 59 4.97 1.05 -5.87
CA LEU A 59 3.71 0.55 -6.42
C LEU A 59 2.82 1.68 -6.96
N GLN A 60 2.77 2.84 -6.30
CA GLN A 60 2.05 4.01 -6.81
C GLN A 60 2.64 4.49 -8.14
N SER A 61 3.96 4.53 -8.27
CA SER A 61 4.61 4.96 -9.52
C SER A 61 4.30 4.03 -10.69
N TYR A 62 4.12 2.73 -10.43
CA TYR A 62 3.72 1.72 -11.42
C TYR A 62 2.20 1.55 -11.56
N SER A 63 1.42 2.22 -10.71
CA SER A 63 -0.04 2.33 -10.90
C SER A 63 -0.39 3.43 -11.90
N ALA A 64 0.56 4.30 -12.26
CA ALA A 64 0.42 5.27 -13.33
C ALA A 64 0.56 4.58 -14.71
N GLU A 65 -0.42 4.82 -15.57
CA GLU A 65 -0.68 4.09 -16.83
C GLU A 65 0.54 4.03 -17.78
N GLU A 66 1.43 5.02 -17.73
CA GLU A 66 2.59 5.10 -18.63
C GLU A 66 3.63 4.00 -18.39
N LYS A 67 3.89 3.62 -17.11
CA LYS A 67 4.92 2.60 -16.79
C LYS A 67 4.45 1.17 -17.06
N MET A 68 3.15 0.95 -17.20
CA MET A 68 2.54 -0.38 -17.34
C MET A 68 1.84 -0.59 -18.69
N LYS A 69 2.10 0.29 -19.67
CA LYS A 69 1.54 0.19 -21.02
C LYS A 69 1.83 -1.16 -21.69
N ASN A 70 3.03 -1.70 -21.50
CA ASN A 70 3.33 -3.11 -21.75
C ASN A 70 3.44 -3.81 -20.40
N LEU A 71 2.40 -4.54 -20.02
CA LEU A 71 2.30 -5.14 -18.69
C LEU A 71 3.49 -6.05 -18.37
N SER A 72 3.97 -6.85 -19.32
CA SER A 72 5.09 -7.78 -19.08
C SER A 72 6.41 -7.04 -18.81
N GLU A 73 6.71 -6.02 -19.61
CA GLU A 73 7.91 -5.19 -19.44
C GLU A 73 7.82 -4.31 -18.19
N GLY A 74 6.66 -3.73 -17.93
CA GLY A 74 6.39 -2.90 -16.76
C GLY A 74 6.49 -3.71 -15.47
N VAL A 75 5.93 -4.92 -15.45
CA VAL A 75 6.06 -5.86 -14.32
C VAL A 75 7.51 -6.31 -14.14
N GLY A 76 8.24 -6.60 -15.23
CA GLY A 76 9.67 -6.91 -15.15
C GLY A 76 10.50 -5.76 -14.58
N SER A 77 10.15 -4.51 -14.91
CA SER A 77 10.80 -3.32 -14.35
C SER A 77 10.48 -3.15 -12.86
N LEU A 78 9.22 -3.34 -12.47
CA LEU A 78 8.81 -3.34 -11.07
C LEU A 78 9.50 -4.43 -10.25
N GLU A 79 9.67 -5.64 -10.80
CA GLU A 79 10.39 -6.74 -10.17
C GLU A 79 11.85 -6.36 -9.87
N ASN A 80 12.53 -5.74 -10.84
CA ASN A 80 13.91 -5.26 -10.66
C ASN A 80 14.00 -4.17 -9.60
N ASP A 81 13.06 -3.21 -9.59
CA ASP A 81 13.03 -2.15 -8.58
C ASP A 81 12.74 -2.69 -7.18
N LEU A 82 11.86 -3.71 -7.08
CA LEU A 82 11.60 -4.42 -5.83
C LEU A 82 12.88 -5.09 -5.33
N LEU A 83 13.59 -5.85 -6.17
CA LEU A 83 14.86 -6.49 -5.79
C LEU A 83 15.92 -5.49 -5.30
N GLY A 84 15.83 -4.22 -5.71
CA GLY A 84 16.70 -3.14 -5.22
C GLY A 84 16.36 -2.61 -3.83
N LEU A 85 15.20 -2.96 -3.25
CA LEU A 85 14.79 -2.48 -1.93
C LEU A 85 15.53 -3.21 -0.81
N THR A 86 16.04 -2.43 0.15
CA THR A 86 16.57 -3.00 1.40
C THR A 86 15.41 -3.56 2.22
N THR A 87 15.33 -4.89 2.31
CA THR A 87 14.20 -5.58 2.93
C THR A 87 14.53 -5.98 4.37
N PRO A 88 13.82 -5.44 5.38
CA PRO A 88 13.99 -5.82 6.78
C PRO A 88 13.42 -7.22 7.02
N ALA A 89 13.93 -7.92 8.03
CA ALA A 89 13.59 -9.31 8.32
C ALA A 89 12.06 -9.49 8.47
N LYS A 90 11.40 -8.51 9.09
CA LYS A 90 9.95 -8.48 9.30
C LYS A 90 9.13 -8.57 8.00
N TYR A 91 9.65 -8.10 6.87
CA TYR A 91 8.91 -8.03 5.60
C TYR A 91 9.50 -8.90 4.49
N GLN A 92 10.43 -9.80 4.80
CA GLN A 92 11.00 -10.73 3.81
C GLN A 92 9.93 -11.61 3.14
N ASP A 93 8.97 -12.13 3.91
CA ASP A 93 7.88 -12.95 3.37
C ASP A 93 6.99 -12.15 2.40
N LEU A 94 6.58 -10.93 2.78
CA LEU A 94 5.86 -10.02 1.89
C LEU A 94 6.64 -9.78 0.59
N HIS A 95 7.92 -9.44 0.72
CA HIS A 95 8.79 -9.11 -0.40
C HIS A 95 8.89 -10.27 -1.40
N PHE A 96 9.13 -11.47 -0.87
CA PHE A 96 9.19 -12.68 -1.66
C PHE A 96 7.86 -13.01 -2.35
N LYS A 97 6.74 -12.90 -1.62
CA LYS A 97 5.41 -13.13 -2.19
C LYS A 97 5.06 -12.14 -3.29
N LEU A 98 5.49 -10.87 -3.19
CA LEU A 98 5.30 -9.88 -4.25
C LEU A 98 6.06 -10.27 -5.51
N ILE A 99 7.37 -10.50 -5.41
CA ILE A 99 8.23 -10.88 -6.54
C ILE A 99 7.69 -12.13 -7.23
N THR A 100 7.40 -13.18 -6.46
CA THR A 100 6.90 -14.46 -7.01
C THR A 100 5.49 -14.37 -7.58
N SER A 101 4.67 -13.41 -7.14
CA SER A 101 3.38 -13.15 -7.77
C SER A 101 3.56 -12.46 -9.12
N LEU A 102 4.46 -11.47 -9.19
CA LEU A 102 4.73 -10.68 -10.39
C LEU A 102 5.44 -11.50 -11.48
N ASP A 103 6.37 -12.39 -11.10
CA ASP A 103 7.06 -13.29 -12.04
C ASP A 103 6.09 -14.13 -12.88
N ARG A 104 4.92 -14.45 -12.33
CA ARG A 104 3.88 -15.22 -13.02
C ARG A 104 3.28 -14.50 -14.22
N VAL A 105 3.49 -13.18 -14.38
CA VAL A 105 2.95 -12.40 -15.50
C VAL A 105 3.73 -12.62 -16.78
N LYS A 106 4.99 -13.06 -16.70
CA LYS A 106 5.91 -13.27 -17.84
C LYS A 106 5.31 -14.08 -19.00
N PRO A 107 4.51 -15.15 -18.78
CA PRO A 107 3.84 -15.89 -19.86
C PRO A 107 2.78 -15.08 -20.63
N GLY A 108 2.28 -13.97 -20.09
CA GLY A 108 1.30 -13.09 -20.74
C GLY A 108 -0.08 -13.70 -20.95
N THR A 109 -0.41 -14.81 -20.27
CA THR A 109 -1.70 -15.50 -20.43
C THR A 109 -2.76 -14.94 -19.50
N ALA A 110 -4.03 -15.02 -19.88
CA ALA A 110 -5.15 -14.59 -19.03
C ALA A 110 -5.19 -15.33 -17.70
N GLN A 111 -4.88 -16.64 -17.70
CA GLN A 111 -4.81 -17.46 -16.49
C GLN A 111 -3.68 -17.00 -15.56
N ALA A 112 -2.52 -16.66 -16.11
CA ALA A 112 -1.40 -16.12 -15.36
C ALA A 112 -1.72 -14.76 -14.73
N MET A 113 -2.36 -13.87 -15.48
CA MET A 113 -2.80 -12.56 -14.97
C MET A 113 -3.82 -12.73 -13.84
N GLN A 114 -4.82 -13.61 -13.99
CA GLN A 114 -5.81 -13.87 -12.95
C GLN A 114 -5.17 -14.50 -11.70
N ALA A 115 -4.26 -15.46 -11.86
CA ALA A 115 -3.55 -16.06 -10.73
C ALA A 115 -2.66 -15.04 -9.99
N THR A 116 -2.04 -14.12 -10.72
CA THR A 116 -1.28 -12.99 -10.16
C THR A 116 -2.19 -12.08 -9.36
N ARG A 117 -3.31 -11.65 -9.94
CA ARG A 117 -4.34 -10.82 -9.29
C ARG A 117 -4.78 -11.43 -7.96
N THR A 118 -5.20 -12.68 -7.95
CA THR A 118 -5.63 -13.38 -6.72
C THR A 118 -4.51 -13.48 -5.67
N SER A 119 -3.28 -13.74 -6.12
CA SER A 119 -2.12 -13.77 -5.21
C SER A 119 -1.89 -12.41 -4.55
N LEU A 120 -1.91 -11.32 -5.32
CA LEU A 120 -1.74 -9.96 -4.80
C LEU A 120 -2.91 -9.55 -3.88
N GLU A 121 -4.15 -9.90 -4.22
CA GLU A 121 -5.32 -9.65 -3.36
C GLU A 121 -5.21 -10.36 -2.00
N SER A 122 -4.57 -11.53 -1.95
CA SER A 122 -4.37 -12.25 -0.68
C SER A 122 -3.44 -11.48 0.28
N LEU A 123 -2.44 -10.77 -0.24
CA LEU A 123 -1.49 -9.99 0.55
C LEU A 123 -2.15 -8.82 1.27
N ILE A 124 -3.25 -8.29 0.74
CA ILE A 124 -4.02 -7.20 1.35
C ILE A 124 -4.53 -7.60 2.75
N LYS A 125 -4.88 -8.88 2.93
CA LYS A 125 -5.39 -9.41 4.22
C LYS A 125 -4.29 -9.45 5.28
N ASP A 126 -3.09 -9.83 4.87
CA ASP A 126 -1.94 -10.00 5.76
C ASP A 126 -1.23 -8.67 6.05
N TYR A 127 -1.37 -7.67 5.16
CA TYR A 127 -0.66 -6.40 5.21
C TYR A 127 -1.61 -5.20 4.99
N SER A 128 -2.44 -4.90 6.00
CA SER A 128 -3.48 -3.86 5.92
C SER A 128 -2.97 -2.47 5.56
N TRP A 129 -1.75 -2.11 5.97
CA TRP A 129 -1.11 -0.83 5.63
C TRP A 129 -0.83 -0.68 4.12
N LEU A 130 -0.77 -1.79 3.38
CA LEU A 130 -0.53 -1.82 1.94
C LEU A 130 -1.84 -1.88 1.14
N ALA A 131 -2.96 -2.15 1.81
CA ALA A 131 -4.25 -2.50 1.20
C ALA A 131 -4.69 -1.53 0.10
N SER A 132 -4.74 -0.23 0.39
CA SER A 132 -5.22 0.78 -0.56
C SER A 132 -4.32 0.89 -1.78
N THR A 133 -3.00 0.98 -1.57
CA THR A 133 -2.03 1.09 -2.66
C THR A 133 -2.02 -0.15 -3.55
N LEU A 134 -2.03 -1.34 -2.94
CA LEU A 134 -2.01 -2.59 -3.70
C LEU A 134 -3.34 -2.83 -4.42
N SER A 135 -4.48 -2.44 -3.84
CA SER A 135 -5.78 -2.51 -4.53
C SER A 135 -5.80 -1.64 -5.80
N LEU A 136 -5.32 -0.40 -5.69
CA LEU A 136 -5.22 0.50 -6.85
C LEU A 136 -4.28 -0.06 -7.92
N PHE A 137 -3.11 -0.57 -7.51
CA PHE A 137 -2.18 -1.22 -8.41
C PHE A 137 -2.81 -2.40 -9.15
N ILE A 138 -3.55 -3.25 -8.45
CA ILE A 138 -4.24 -4.40 -9.04
C ILE A 138 -5.29 -3.94 -10.05
N ILE A 139 -6.15 -2.99 -9.67
CA ILE A 139 -7.23 -2.48 -10.52
C ILE A 139 -6.67 -1.88 -11.82
N ASN A 140 -5.60 -1.09 -11.72
CA ASN A 140 -5.07 -0.39 -12.89
C ASN A 140 -4.35 -1.32 -13.88
N ASN A 141 -3.84 -2.48 -13.42
CA ASN A 141 -2.91 -3.28 -14.22
C ASN A 141 -3.36 -4.73 -14.47
N PHE A 142 -4.33 -5.24 -13.71
CA PHE A 142 -4.76 -6.65 -13.73
C PHE A 142 -6.29 -6.78 -13.78
N SER A 143 -6.97 -5.84 -14.45
CA SER A 143 -8.42 -5.90 -14.71
C SER A 143 -8.76 -6.82 -15.88
#